data_AF-A0A3D5K1Q2-F1
#
_entry.id   AF-A0A3D5K1Q2-F1
#
_cell.length_a   1.000
_cell.length_b   1.000
_cell.length_c   1.000
_cell.angle_alpha   90.00
_cell.angle_beta   90.00
_cell.angle_gamma   90.00
#
_symmetry.space_group_name_H-M   'P 1'
#
loop_
_entity.id
_entity.type
_entity.pdbx_description
1 polymer ?
#
loop_
_entity_poly.entity_id
_entity_poly.type
_entity_poly.pdbx_seq_one_letter_code
_entity_poly.pdbx_strand_id
1 'polypeptide(L)' 'GVLSGEHGIGLEKKRFMSMQFSPADLEAQDRLRRAFDVEGLANPGKVLPGGASCGHVTSLGRAPDGTWV' A
#
# COMPACT_ATOMS: atom_id res chain seq x y z
N GLY A 1 8.41 19.74 -1.64
CA GLY A 1 8.58 18.92 -2.86
C GLY A 1 7.60 17.78 -2.81
N VAL A 2 7.35 17.10 -3.93
CA VAL A 2 6.46 15.92 -3.99
C VAL A 2 7.27 14.65 -4.16
N LEU A 3 6.79 13.55 -3.59
CA LEU A 3 7.49 12.26 -3.64
C LEU A 3 7.54 11.66 -5.06
N SER A 4 6.55 11.98 -5.89
CA SER A 4 6.49 11.64 -7.30
C SER A 4 5.70 12.70 -8.05
N GLY A 5 6.17 13.10 -9.23
CA GLY A 5 5.45 14.04 -10.12
C GLY A 5 4.34 13.31 -10.88
N GLU A 6 4.72 12.49 -11.86
CA GLU A 6 3.77 11.74 -12.72
C GLU A 6 3.92 10.21 -12.62
N HIS A 7 5.09 9.71 -12.21
CA HIS A 7 5.40 8.27 -12.24
C HIS A 7 4.73 7.43 -11.13
N GLY A 8 4.13 8.08 -10.12
CA GLY A 8 3.55 7.40 -8.95
C GLY A 8 4.56 6.80 -7.97
N ILE A 9 4.05 6.04 -7.00
CA ILE A 9 4.81 5.51 -5.84
C ILE A 9 5.40 4.11 -6.11
N GLY A 10 4.58 3.21 -6.64
CA GLY A 10 4.96 1.81 -6.90
C GLY A 10 5.49 1.09 -5.66
N LEU A 11 6.49 0.23 -5.86
CA LEU A 11 7.23 -0.44 -4.78
C LEU A 11 8.42 0.42 -4.31
N GLU A 12 9.11 1.02 -5.26
CA GLU A 12 10.36 1.76 -5.05
C GLU A 12 10.22 2.88 -4.01
N LYS A 13 9.15 3.67 -4.12
CA LYS A 13 8.95 4.88 -3.30
C LYS A 13 8.03 4.64 -2.10
N LYS A 14 7.50 3.42 -1.93
CA LYS A 14 6.56 3.05 -0.86
C LYS A 14 7.07 3.39 0.54
N ARG A 15 8.35 3.13 0.80
CA ARG A 15 8.99 3.37 2.12
C ARG A 15 9.02 4.84 2.54
N PHE A 16 8.77 5.75 1.60
CA PHE A 16 8.82 7.19 1.80
C PHE A 16 7.45 7.84 2.00
N MET A 17 6.36 7.05 1.93
CA MET A 17 4.99 7.55 2.03
C MET A 17 4.73 8.32 3.33
N SER A 18 5.35 7.93 4.44
CA SER A 18 5.23 8.62 5.73
C SER A 18 5.89 9.99 5.78
N MET A 19 6.72 10.34 4.79
CA MET A 19 7.27 11.70 4.66
C MET A 19 6.28 12.66 4.00
N GLN A 20 5.27 12.15 3.30
CA GLN A 20 4.30 12.96 2.55
C GLN A 20 2.90 12.94 3.16
N PHE A 21 2.52 11.83 3.78
CA PHE A 21 1.18 11.59 4.30
C PHE A 21 1.22 11.32 5.81
N SER A 22 0.26 11.88 6.54
CA SER A 22 0.11 11.61 7.96
C SER A 22 -0.39 10.18 8.19
N PRO A 23 -0.28 9.64 9.42
CA PRO A 23 -0.88 8.35 9.75
C PRO A 23 -2.38 8.28 9.45
N ALA A 24 -3.12 9.37 9.69
CA ALA A 24 -4.56 9.44 9.41
C ALA A 24 -4.86 9.37 7.91
N ASP A 25 -4.05 10.02 7.06
CA ASP A 25 -4.20 9.96 5.60
C ASP A 25 -3.95 8.52 5.10
N LEU A 26 -2.91 7.87 5.61
CA LEU A 26 -2.56 6.50 5.25
C LEU A 26 -3.65 5.51 5.68
N GLU A 27 -4.25 5.72 6.85
CA GLU A 27 -5.39 4.93 7.31
C GLU A 27 -6.62 5.15 6.42
N ALA A 28 -6.91 6.38 6.01
CA ALA A 28 -8.02 6.66 5.09
C ALA A 28 -7.81 5.99 3.72
N GLN A 29 -6.60 6.04 3.17
CA GLN A 29 -6.23 5.34 1.93
C GLN A 29 -6.38 3.82 2.06
N ASP A 30 -5.98 3.24 3.20
CA ASP A 30 -6.14 1.81 3.48
C ASP A 30 -7.61 1.39 3.61
N ARG A 31 -8.44 2.21 4.28
CA ARG A 31 -9.89 1.98 4.37
C ARG A 31 -10.55 1.98 2.99
N LEU A 32 -10.16 2.91 2.12
CA LEU A 32 -10.63 2.94 0.74
C LEU A 32 -10.23 1.65 0.00
N ARG A 33 -8.96 1.24 0.10
CA ARG A 33 -8.50 -0.01 -0.52
C ARG A 33 -9.34 -1.19 -0.06
N ARG A 34 -9.56 -1.36 1.25
CA ARG A 34 -10.35 -2.48 1.81
C ARG A 34 -11.81 -2.49 1.38
N ALA A 35 -12.39 -1.34 1.08
CA ALA A 35 -13.77 -1.26 0.59
C ALA A 35 -13.93 -1.89 -0.81
N PHE A 36 -12.87 -1.91 -1.62
CA PHE A 36 -12.89 -2.41 -3.00
C PHE A 36 -12.05 -3.68 -3.23
N ASP A 37 -11.03 -3.92 -2.41
CA ASP A 37 -10.08 -5.04 -2.51
C ASP A 37 -10.12 -5.87 -1.22
N VAL A 38 -11.29 -6.42 -0.93
CA VAL A 38 -11.57 -7.17 0.32
C VAL A 38 -10.62 -8.36 0.47
N GLU A 39 -10.30 -9.02 -0.64
CA GLU A 39 -9.41 -10.19 -0.68
C GLU A 39 -7.92 -9.84 -0.84
N GLY A 40 -7.57 -8.55 -1.03
CA GLY A 40 -6.18 -8.11 -1.11
C GLY A 40 -5.46 -8.51 -2.41
N LEU A 41 -6.19 -8.73 -3.51
CA LEU A 41 -5.68 -9.23 -4.78
C LEU A 41 -5.13 -8.09 -5.67
N ALA A 42 -5.61 -6.86 -5.48
CA ALA A 42 -5.21 -5.74 -6.33
C ALA A 42 -3.81 -5.22 -5.96
N ASN A 43 -2.77 -5.66 -6.69
CA ASN A 43 -1.38 -5.22 -6.49
C ASN A 43 -0.91 -5.36 -5.03
N PRO A 44 -0.82 -6.59 -4.51
CA PRO A 44 -0.41 -6.84 -3.13
C PRO A 44 0.97 -6.22 -2.84
N GLY A 45 1.09 -5.56 -1.68
CA GLY A 45 2.36 -4.98 -1.22
C GLY A 45 2.82 -3.68 -1.90
N LYS A 46 2.06 -3.13 -2.86
CA LYS A 46 2.37 -1.88 -3.57
C LYS A 46 1.73 -0.65 -2.89
N VAL A 47 2.36 0.53 -3.08
CA VAL A 47 1.87 1.87 -2.68
C VAL A 47 1.78 2.14 -1.17
N LEU A 48 0.99 1.39 -0.41
CA LEU A 48 0.79 1.67 1.01
C LEU A 48 1.88 1.04 1.88
N PRO A 49 2.46 1.77 2.85
CA PRO A 49 3.39 1.19 3.81
C PRO A 49 2.68 0.06 4.58
N GLY A 50 3.41 -1.01 4.87
CA GLY A 50 2.83 -2.13 5.61
C GLY A 50 2.41 -1.68 7.01
N GLY A 51 1.13 -1.82 7.32
CA GLY A 51 0.62 -1.71 8.70
C GLY A 51 0.22 -0.32 9.18
N ALA A 52 -0.83 0.28 8.63
CA ALA A 52 -1.65 1.23 9.39
C ALA A 52 -2.69 0.52 10.28
N SER A 53 -3.08 -0.71 9.95
CA SER A 53 -3.89 -1.55 10.84
C SER A 53 -3.03 -2.63 11.49
N CYS A 54 -3.09 -2.73 12.82
CA CYS A 54 -2.72 -3.95 13.54
C CYS A 54 -3.56 -5.12 12.99
N GLY A 55 -2.95 -6.03 12.23
CA GLY A 55 -3.63 -7.25 11.74
C GLY A 55 -3.29 -7.74 10.33
N HIS A 56 -2.65 -6.95 9.47
CA HIS A 56 -2.33 -7.39 8.09
C HIS A 56 -0.83 -7.56 7.81
N VAL A 57 0.04 -7.28 8.77
CA VAL A 57 1.50 -7.33 8.58
C VAL A 57 2.02 -8.76 8.78
N THR A 58 1.58 -9.73 7.96
CA THR A 58 2.31 -11.01 7.75
C THR A 58 1.71 -11.97 6.71
N SER A 59 0.47 -11.80 6.23
CA SER A 59 -0.20 -12.89 5.49
C SER A 59 0.31 -13.13 4.06
N LEU A 60 1.03 -12.19 3.45
CA LEU A 60 1.61 -12.37 2.12
C LEU A 60 3.15 -12.39 2.18
N GLY A 61 3.69 -13.40 2.86
CA GLY A 61 5.12 -13.75 2.74
C GLY A 61 5.53 -14.13 1.31
N ARG A 62 4.55 -14.35 0.41
CA ARG A 62 4.71 -14.61 -1.02
C ARG A 62 3.53 -13.99 -1.76
N ALA A 63 3.79 -13.33 -2.89
CA ALA A 63 2.73 -12.88 -3.79
C ALA A 63 1.96 -14.11 -4.32
N PRO A 64 0.61 -14.13 -4.31
CA PRO A 64 -0.17 -15.23 -4.84
C PRO A 64 0.21 -15.51 -6.30
N ASP A 65 0.17 -16.78 -6.70
CA ASP A 65 0.44 -17.17 -8.08
C ASP A 65 -0.57 -16.46 -9.00
N GLY A 66 -0.08 -15.81 -10.07
CA GLY A 66 -0.90 -14.95 -10.95
C GLY A 66 -0.87 -13.45 -10.60
N THR A 67 -0.08 -13.03 -9.62
CA THR A 67 0.19 -11.60 -9.38
C THR A 67 1.02 -11.02 -10.53
N TRP A 68 0.45 -10.07 -11.27
CA TRP A 68 1.16 -9.31 -12.29
C TRP A 68 2.12 -8.32 -11.59
N VAL A 69 3.44 -8.50 -11.79
CA VAL A 69 4.48 -7.60 -11.27
C VAL A 69 4.82 -6.54 -12.31
#